data_AF-A0A937F395-F1
#
_entry.id   AF-A0A937F395-F1
#
_cell.length_a   1.000
_cell.length_b   1.000
_cell.length_c   1.000
_cell.angle_alpha   90.00
_cell.angle_beta   90.00
_cell.angle_gamma   90.00
#
_symmetry.space_group_name_H-M   'P 1'
#
loop_
_entity.id
_entity.type
_entity.pdbx_description
1 polymer ?
#
loop_
_entity_poly.entity_id
_entity_poly.type
_entity_poly.pdbx_seq_one_letter_code
_entity_poly.pdbx_strand_id
1 'polypeptide(L)'
;MPDQIIIDKDIVVFTPVFGNAVVAVKPGVIRGTGKTTIKGKPVCVKDDIKQVSVTNCAYVAGVFVGGFGTLKIKKLQGKQLTKKVSSGGKEIILKGSIFEAEFQVTIKAKDPATTNPDPMSTYKGFGKFLPVNKTIKAT
;
A
#
# COMPACT_ATOMS: atom_id res chain seq x y z
N MET A 1 7.45 -20.73 4.84
CA MET A 1 7.71 -20.27 3.45
C MET A 1 8.65 -19.07 3.55
N PRO A 2 9.72 -19.01 2.75
CA PRO A 2 10.70 -17.94 2.85
C PRO A 2 10.07 -16.60 2.44
N ASP A 3 10.15 -15.62 3.32
CA ASP A 3 9.63 -14.29 3.09
C ASP A 3 10.51 -13.61 2.01
N GLN A 4 9.89 -13.23 0.89
CA GLN A 4 10.59 -12.50 -0.17
C GLN A 4 10.86 -11.07 0.29
N ILE A 5 12.10 -10.61 0.12
CA ILE A 5 12.49 -9.22 0.42
C ILE A 5 11.95 -8.32 -0.68
N ILE A 6 11.30 -7.23 -0.28
CA ILE A 6 10.84 -6.18 -1.19
C ILE A 6 12.00 -5.25 -1.50
N ILE A 7 12.18 -4.96 -2.78
CA ILE A 7 13.27 -4.13 -3.29
C ILE A 7 12.73 -2.97 -4.13
N ASP A 8 13.64 -2.07 -4.50
CA ASP A 8 13.32 -0.94 -5.36
C ASP A 8 12.61 -1.35 -6.67
N LYS A 9 11.54 -0.60 -6.97
CA LYS A 9 10.62 -0.77 -8.09
C LYS A 9 9.68 -1.98 -7.99
N ASP A 10 9.55 -2.59 -6.82
CA ASP A 10 8.49 -3.58 -6.62
C ASP A 10 7.10 -2.93 -6.65
N ILE A 11 6.11 -3.74 -7.01
CA ILE A 11 4.74 -3.29 -7.22
C ILE A 11 3.95 -3.44 -5.92
N VAL A 12 3.15 -2.43 -5.61
CA VAL A 12 2.21 -2.42 -4.50
C VAL A 12 0.80 -2.53 -5.08
N VAL A 13 0.08 -3.59 -4.72
CA VAL A 13 -1.29 -3.81 -5.19
C VAL A 13 -2.24 -3.61 -4.02
N PHE A 14 -3.09 -2.60 -4.11
CA PHE A 14 -4.17 -2.36 -3.16
C PHE A 14 -5.39 -3.21 -3.53
N THR A 15 -6.18 -3.65 -2.54
CA THR A 15 -7.47 -4.30 -2.81
C THR A 15 -8.50 -3.22 -3.13
N PRO A 16 -9.36 -3.37 -4.15
CA PRO A 16 -10.35 -2.36 -4.50
C PRO A 16 -11.38 -2.13 -3.38
N VAL A 17 -11.57 -3.09 -2.49
CA VAL A 17 -12.55 -3.01 -1.39
C VAL A 17 -11.89 -2.39 -0.16
N PHE A 18 -12.43 -1.25 0.27
CA PHE A 18 -12.04 -0.48 1.46
C PHE A 18 -13.24 -0.33 2.39
N GLY A 19 -13.54 -1.39 3.16
CA GLY A 19 -14.76 -1.46 3.95
C GLY A 19 -16.00 -1.42 3.03
N ASN A 20 -16.80 -0.37 3.15
CA ASN A 20 -18.00 -0.16 2.32
C ASN A 20 -17.73 0.65 1.04
N ALA A 21 -16.50 1.13 0.84
CA ALA A 21 -16.10 1.83 -0.38
C ALA A 21 -15.39 0.88 -1.35
N VAL A 22 -15.71 1.00 -2.63
CA VAL A 22 -14.98 0.41 -3.74
C VAL A 22 -14.15 1.51 -4.39
N VAL A 23 -12.83 1.37 -4.32
CA VAL A 23 -11.86 2.31 -4.88
C VAL A 23 -11.30 1.72 -6.17
N ALA A 24 -11.23 2.53 -7.22
CA ALA A 24 -10.48 2.25 -8.43
C ALA A 24 -8.97 2.33 -8.14
N VAL A 25 -8.45 1.24 -7.56
CA VAL A 25 -7.04 1.11 -7.17
C VAL A 25 -6.15 1.09 -8.41
N LYS A 26 -5.04 1.82 -8.33
CA LYS A 26 -3.96 1.71 -9.31
C LYS A 26 -2.75 1.05 -8.64
N PRO A 27 -1.95 0.26 -9.39
CA PRO A 27 -0.70 -0.28 -8.87
C PRO A 27 0.21 0.86 -8.42
N GLY A 28 0.67 0.81 -7.17
CA GLY A 28 1.73 1.67 -6.66
C GLY A 28 3.10 1.07 -6.96
N VAL A 29 4.13 1.90 -6.90
CA VAL A 29 5.53 1.45 -6.96
C VAL A 29 6.20 1.88 -5.67
N ILE A 30 6.87 0.94 -4.99
CA ILE A 30 7.67 1.26 -3.81
C ILE A 30 9.13 1.50 -4.23
N ARG A 31 9.74 2.52 -3.63
CA ARG A 31 11.14 2.86 -3.82
C ARG A 31 11.94 2.44 -2.61
N GLY A 32 13.03 1.72 -2.83
CA GLY A 32 13.89 1.25 -1.75
C GLY A 32 14.93 2.29 -1.37
N THR A 33 14.99 2.69 -0.10
CA THR A 33 16.05 3.59 0.42
C THR A 33 17.04 2.89 1.36
N GLY A 34 16.97 1.56 1.47
CA GLY A 34 17.89 0.78 2.27
C GLY A 34 19.35 0.92 1.80
N LYS A 35 20.28 0.98 2.75
CA LYS A 35 21.73 0.98 2.47
C LYS A 35 22.22 -0.36 1.89
N THR A 36 21.48 -1.43 2.17
CA THR A 36 21.76 -2.77 1.68
C THR A 36 21.18 -2.90 0.28
N THR A 37 22.01 -3.31 -0.66
CA THR A 37 21.58 -3.63 -2.01
C THR A 37 21.52 -5.15 -2.16
N ILE A 38 20.44 -5.62 -2.78
CA ILE A 38 20.28 -7.01 -3.17
C ILE A 38 20.21 -7.03 -4.69
N LYS A 39 21.17 -7.71 -5.32
CA LYS A 39 21.34 -7.72 -6.79
C LYS A 39 21.42 -6.31 -7.40
N GLY A 40 22.14 -5.40 -6.75
CA GLY A 40 22.32 -4.02 -7.22
C GLY A 40 21.10 -3.11 -7.03
N LYS A 41 20.01 -3.60 -6.42
CA LYS A 41 18.84 -2.78 -6.08
C LYS A 41 18.73 -2.57 -4.56
N PRO A 42 18.48 -1.36 -4.08
CA PRO A 42 18.32 -1.12 -2.66
C PRO A 42 17.06 -1.83 -2.12
N VAL A 43 17.17 -2.38 -0.92
CA VAL A 43 16.03 -3.00 -0.23
C VAL A 43 15.06 -1.94 0.26
N CYS A 44 13.78 -2.26 0.28
CA CYS A 44 12.77 -1.38 0.88
C CYS A 44 12.80 -1.53 2.39
N VAL A 45 12.86 -0.42 3.11
CA VAL A 45 12.84 -0.35 4.58
C VAL A 45 11.51 0.19 5.07
N LYS A 46 11.17 -0.03 6.34
CA LYS A 46 9.90 0.37 6.96
C LYS A 46 9.46 1.81 6.65
N ASP A 47 10.38 2.76 6.52
CA ASP A 47 10.05 4.15 6.20
C ASP A 47 9.61 4.37 4.74
N ASP A 48 9.98 3.49 3.82
CA ASP A 48 9.67 3.60 2.40
C ASP A 48 8.18 3.46 2.11
N ILE A 49 7.43 2.80 3.00
CA ILE A 49 5.96 2.71 2.87
C ILE A 49 5.29 4.09 2.90
N LYS A 50 5.92 5.09 3.54
CA LYS A 50 5.38 6.47 3.61
C LYS A 50 5.46 7.17 2.25
N GLN A 51 6.37 6.72 1.38
CA GLN A 51 6.52 7.24 0.02
C GLN A 51 5.48 6.64 -0.92
N VAL A 52 4.91 5.47 -0.59
CA VAL A 52 3.88 4.84 -1.40
C VAL A 52 2.56 5.57 -1.21
N SER A 53 2.23 6.40 -2.19
CA SER A 53 0.94 7.06 -2.29
C SER A 53 0.43 7.01 -3.72
N VAL A 54 -0.85 6.68 -3.88
CA VAL A 54 -1.52 6.65 -5.18
C VAL A 54 -2.66 7.65 -5.14
N THR A 55 -2.43 8.82 -5.72
CA THR A 55 -3.41 9.91 -5.79
C THR A 55 -4.38 9.69 -6.96
N ASN A 56 -5.46 10.46 -6.99
CA ASN A 56 -6.45 10.44 -8.07
C ASN A 56 -7.04 9.05 -8.31
N CYS A 57 -7.42 8.39 -7.21
CA CYS A 57 -8.19 7.15 -7.24
C CYS A 57 -9.66 7.50 -7.04
N ALA A 58 -10.48 7.19 -8.04
CA ALA A 58 -11.92 7.33 -7.92
C ALA A 58 -12.46 6.31 -6.92
N TYR A 59 -13.51 6.66 -6.18
CA TYR A 59 -14.18 5.72 -5.28
C TYR A 59 -15.69 5.87 -5.32
N VAL A 60 -16.36 4.79 -4.95
CA VAL A 60 -17.81 4.68 -4.81
C VAL A 60 -18.11 4.03 -3.47
N ALA A 61 -19.04 4.58 -2.70
CA ALA A 61 -19.44 4.03 -1.41
C ALA A 61 -20.97 3.90 -1.37
N GLY A 62 -21.49 2.71 -1.64
CA GLY A 62 -22.94 2.50 -1.75
C GLY A 62 -23.56 3.41 -2.82
N VAL A 63 -24.38 4.38 -2.40
CA VAL A 63 -25.03 5.38 -3.27
C VAL A 63 -24.15 6.58 -3.61
N PHE A 64 -23.08 6.82 -2.85
CA PHE A 64 -22.20 7.96 -3.06
C PHE A 64 -21.24 7.67 -4.22
N VAL A 65 -21.31 8.49 -5.28
CA VAL A 65 -20.49 8.35 -6.51
C VAL A 65 -19.68 9.61 -6.80
N GLY A 66 -18.68 9.49 -7.68
CA GLY A 66 -17.88 10.63 -8.15
C GLY A 66 -16.86 11.17 -7.15
N GLY A 67 -16.50 10.40 -6.13
CA GLY A 67 -15.48 10.78 -5.17
C GLY A 67 -14.08 10.43 -5.63
N PHE A 68 -13.09 11.16 -5.11
CA PHE A 68 -11.67 10.92 -5.38
C PHE A 68 -10.85 10.98 -4.10
N GLY A 69 -9.75 10.25 -4.07
CA GLY A 69 -8.84 10.27 -2.93
C GLY A 69 -7.48 9.70 -3.23
N THR A 70 -6.73 9.51 -2.15
CA THR A 70 -5.35 9.03 -2.15
C THR A 70 -5.23 7.75 -1.35
N LEU A 71 -4.71 6.69 -1.96
CA LEU A 71 -4.37 5.44 -1.29
C LEU A 71 -2.99 5.56 -0.67
N LYS A 72 -2.86 5.14 0.59
CA LYS A 72 -1.59 5.10 1.33
C LYS A 72 -1.48 3.78 2.09
N ILE A 73 -0.25 3.35 2.35
CA ILE A 73 0.00 2.23 3.26
C ILE A 73 -0.03 2.78 4.68
N LYS A 74 -0.98 2.30 5.50
CA LYS A 74 -1.12 2.75 6.89
C LYS A 74 -0.18 1.99 7.82
N LYS A 75 -0.16 0.67 7.71
CA LYS A 75 0.61 -0.18 8.62
C LYS A 75 0.97 -1.51 7.98
N LEU A 76 2.22 -1.91 8.17
CA LEU A 76 2.69 -3.25 7.86
C LEU A 76 2.27 -4.22 8.97
N GLN A 77 1.79 -5.41 8.61
CA GLN A 77 1.48 -6.45 9.58
C GLN A 77 2.76 -7.17 10.03
N GLY A 78 2.78 -7.73 11.25
CA GLY A 78 3.99 -8.16 11.96
C GLY A 78 4.87 -9.24 11.31
N LYS A 79 4.50 -9.77 10.14
CA LYS A 79 5.33 -10.67 9.31
C LYS A 79 5.91 -10.00 8.05
N GLN A 80 5.69 -8.69 7.87
CA GLN A 80 6.20 -7.91 6.74
C GLN A 80 7.48 -7.13 7.08
N LEU A 81 8.07 -7.35 8.25
CA LEU A 81 9.30 -6.71 8.69
C LEU A 81 10.29 -7.77 9.14
N THR A 82 11.54 -7.62 8.72
CA THR A 82 12.64 -8.48 9.19
C THR A 82 12.92 -8.20 10.66
N LYS A 83 12.89 -9.26 11.49
CA LYS A 83 13.23 -9.15 12.92
C LYS A 83 14.73 -9.24 13.20
N LYS A 84 15.47 -9.98 12.36
CA LYS A 84 16.89 -10.27 12.54
C LYS A 84 17.81 -9.44 11.65
N VAL A 85 17.36 -9.13 10.44
CA VAL A 85 18.16 -8.42 9.43
C VAL A 85 17.72 -6.96 9.44
N SER A 86 18.66 -6.03 9.50
CA SER A 86 18.38 -4.61 9.34
C SER A 86 19.29 -4.02 8.27
N SER A 87 18.79 -3.01 7.56
CA SER A 87 19.56 -2.27 6.58
C SER A 87 19.77 -0.85 7.11
N GLY A 88 21.01 -0.53 7.48
CA GLY A 88 21.32 0.78 8.08
C GLY A 88 20.54 1.08 9.37
N GLY A 89 20.28 0.05 10.18
CA GLY A 89 19.50 0.17 11.43
C GLY A 89 17.98 0.15 11.26
N LYS A 90 17.48 -0.01 10.03
CA LYS A 90 16.04 -0.06 9.74
C LYS A 90 15.59 -1.47 9.36
N GLU A 91 14.40 -1.84 9.83
CA GLU A 91 13.75 -3.10 9.46
C GLU A 91 13.46 -3.12 7.96
N ILE A 92 13.78 -4.23 7.30
CA ILE A 92 13.58 -4.45 5.87
C ILE A 92 12.16 -4.96 5.65
N ILE A 93 11.50 -4.48 4.60
CA ILE A 93 10.17 -4.90 4.22
C ILE A 93 10.24 -6.27 3.55
N LEU A 94 9.43 -7.17 4.07
CA LEU A 94 9.15 -8.48 3.51
C LEU A 94 7.79 -8.44 2.84
N LYS A 95 7.62 -9.25 1.80
CA LYS A 95 6.33 -9.43 1.11
C LYS A 95 5.20 -9.71 2.10
N GLY A 96 5.44 -10.64 3.03
CA GLY A 96 4.44 -11.16 3.95
C GLY A 96 3.14 -11.53 3.23
N SER A 97 2.01 -11.39 3.93
CA SER A 97 0.68 -11.67 3.35
C SER A 97 -0.01 -10.42 2.84
N ILE A 98 -0.42 -9.53 3.76
CA ILE A 98 -1.16 -8.30 3.47
C ILE A 98 -0.72 -7.19 4.44
N PHE A 99 -0.79 -5.94 3.99
CA PHE A 99 -0.64 -4.74 4.83
C PHE A 99 -1.98 -4.03 4.96
N GLU A 100 -2.12 -3.21 6.01
CA GLU A 100 -3.25 -2.31 6.19
C GLU A 100 -3.03 -1.06 5.32
N ALA A 101 -3.98 -0.79 4.45
CA ALA A 101 -4.04 0.39 3.60
C ALA A 101 -5.11 1.35 4.09
N GLU A 102 -4.92 2.64 3.81
CA GLU A 102 -5.88 3.68 4.10
C GLU A 102 -6.11 4.51 2.85
N PHE A 103 -7.38 4.68 2.51
CA PHE A 103 -7.84 5.57 1.47
C PHE A 103 -8.30 6.88 2.11
N GLN A 104 -7.59 7.96 1.82
CA GLN A 104 -7.91 9.29 2.29
C GLN A 104 -8.71 10.02 1.22
N VAL A 105 -9.97 10.33 1.52
CA VAL A 105 -10.86 11.06 0.62
C VAL A 105 -10.36 12.49 0.47
N THR A 106 -10.17 12.93 -0.77
CA THR A 106 -9.79 14.31 -1.12
C THR A 106 -11.00 15.09 -1.64
N ILE A 107 -11.81 14.43 -2.47
CA ILE A 107 -13.09 14.93 -2.97
C ILE A 107 -14.15 13.93 -2.53
N LYS A 108 -15.09 14.39 -1.70
CA LYS A 108 -16.18 13.54 -1.21
C LYS A 108 -17.11 13.15 -2.35
N ALA A 109 -17.39 11.86 -2.45
CA ALA A 109 -18.46 11.34 -3.30
C ALA A 109 -19.80 11.95 -2.87
N LYS A 110 -20.74 12.07 -3.80
CA LYS A 110 -22.08 12.62 -3.54
C LYS A 110 -23.15 11.61 -3.93
N ASP A 111 -24.23 11.60 -3.18
CA ASP A 111 -25.43 10.88 -3.55
C ASP A 111 -26.13 11.65 -4.69
N PRO A 112 -26.35 11.06 -5.87
CA PRO A 112 -27.04 11.72 -6.98
C PRO A 112 -28.48 12.12 -6.65
N ALA A 113 -29.15 11.40 -5.74
CA ALA A 113 -30.54 11.65 -5.39
C ALA A 113 -30.68 12.81 -4.40
N THR A 114 -29.80 12.89 -3.40
CA THR A 114 -29.89 13.89 -2.31
C THR A 114 -28.83 14.98 -2.37
N THR A 115 -27.83 14.86 -3.25
CA THR A 115 -26.61 15.69 -3.33
C THR A 115 -25.74 15.72 -2.06
N ASN A 116 -26.11 14.94 -1.04
CA ASN A 116 -25.37 14.87 0.21
C ASN A 116 -23.98 14.26 -0.02
N PRO A 117 -22.92 14.87 0.55
CA PRO A 117 -21.59 14.30 0.47
C PRO A 117 -21.45 13.10 1.40
N ASP A 118 -20.59 12.17 1.02
CA ASP A 118 -20.18 11.05 1.85
C ASP A 118 -19.67 11.55 3.21
N PRO A 119 -20.26 11.09 4.34
CA PRO A 119 -19.81 11.50 5.66
C PRO A 119 -18.37 11.03 5.95
N MET A 120 -17.94 9.93 5.35
CA MET A 120 -16.62 9.34 5.60
C MET A 120 -15.52 10.10 4.84
N SER A 121 -14.47 10.46 5.58
CA SER A 121 -13.28 11.10 5.01
C SER A 121 -12.10 10.13 4.84
N THR A 122 -12.18 8.94 5.45
CA THR A 122 -11.16 7.89 5.33
C THR A 122 -11.81 6.52 5.29
N TYR A 123 -11.22 5.62 4.52
CA TYR A 123 -11.61 4.22 4.47
C TYR A 123 -10.40 3.33 4.71
N LYS A 124 -10.59 2.24 5.46
CA LYS A 124 -9.54 1.25 5.70
C LYS A 124 -9.70 0.09 4.74
N GLY A 125 -8.59 -0.45 4.28
CA GLY A 125 -8.57 -1.60 3.40
C GLY A 125 -7.25 -2.34 3.54
N PHE A 126 -6.97 -3.19 2.56
CA PHE A 126 -5.78 -4.00 2.57
C PHE A 126 -5.04 -3.87 1.25
N GLY A 127 -3.80 -4.33 1.25
CA GLY A 127 -3.02 -4.48 0.03
C GLY A 127 -1.94 -5.52 0.23
N LYS A 128 -1.24 -5.83 -0.85
CA LYS A 128 -0.15 -6.79 -0.87
C LYS A 128 0.99 -6.27 -1.73
N PHE A 129 2.20 -6.64 -1.34
CA PHE A 129 3.37 -6.41 -2.18
C PHE A 129 3.45 -7.52 -3.23
N LEU A 130 3.69 -7.12 -4.46
CA LEU A 130 3.96 -8.00 -5.58
C LEU A 130 5.42 -7.82 -5.99
N PRO A 131 6.35 -8.60 -5.38
CA PRO A 131 7.75 -8.53 -5.76
C PRO A 131 7.90 -8.98 -7.20
N VAL A 132 8.58 -8.16 -8.01
CA VAL A 132 8.86 -8.49 -9.42
C VAL A 132 9.91 -9.61 -9.50
N ASN A 133 10.74 -9.73 -8.46
CA ASN A 133 11.76 -10.76 -8.35
C ASN A 133 11.19 -12.08 -7.80
N LYS A 134 11.01 -13.09 -8.67
CA LYS A 134 10.55 -14.44 -8.29
C LYS A 134 11.56 -15.29 -7.48
N THR A 135 12.81 -14.85 -7.31
CA THR A 135 13.92 -15.74 -6.91
C THR A 135 14.62 -15.45 -5.57
N ILE A 136 14.31 -14.37 -4.85
CA ILE A 136 15.06 -14.01 -3.63
C ILE A 136 14.27 -14.38 -2.37
N LYS A 137 14.79 -15.36 -1.65
CA LYS A 137 14.25 -15.93 -0.41
C LYS A 137 15.10 -15.41 0.75
N ALA A 138 14.51 -14.72 1.74
CA ALA A 138 15.17 -14.55 3.03
C ALA A 138 15.08 -15.90 3.76
N THR A 139 16.19 -16.60 3.91
CA THR A 139 16.32 -17.77 4.79
C THR A 139 17.23 -17.40 5.94
#